data_AF-A0AAV7I0L7-F1
#
_entry.id   AF-A0AAV7I0L7-F1
#
_cell.length_a   1.000
_cell.length_b   1.000
_cell.length_c   1.000
_cell.angle_alpha   90.00
_cell.angle_beta   90.00
_cell.angle_gamma   90.00
#
_symmetry.space_group_name_H-M   'P 1'
#
loop_
_entity.id
_entity.type
_entity.pdbx_description
1 polymer ?
#
loop_
_entity_poly.entity_id
_entity_poly.type
_entity_poly.pdbx_seq_one_letter_code
_entity_poly.pdbx_strand_id
1 'polypeptide(L)'
;MNQAKVTNLVSRLNYKVQDKRRLKSFDGPEGRVRKIQKTLTALLKYERIELYYNRADEVRGYADRLISEAIRHGPSHAETMEMADYWILEKQYVHKLFKVLVPRYSEYSGTSFTKMHRLPKVWPDATHWNSVLELKDNPFPRLDQMNPFQRKLIHNVLLDEARKEFRINKYKEFADNLTN
;
A
#
# COMPACT_ATOMS: atom_id res chain seq x y z
N MET A 1 -13.93 -4.25 33.27
CA MET A 1 -14.27 -4.55 31.85
C MET A 1 -12.98 -4.50 31.04
N ASN A 2 -12.47 -5.65 30.61
CA ASN A 2 -11.29 -5.72 29.75
C ASN A 2 -11.71 -5.34 28.32
N GLN A 3 -11.57 -4.08 27.93
CA GLN A 3 -11.77 -3.71 26.53
C GLN A 3 -10.69 -4.38 25.68
N ALA A 4 -11.12 -5.22 24.74
CA ALA A 4 -10.22 -5.80 23.75
C ALA A 4 -9.58 -4.66 22.95
N LYS A 5 -8.24 -4.63 22.92
CA LYS A 5 -7.52 -3.68 22.08
C LYS A 5 -7.90 -3.94 20.62
N VAL A 6 -8.58 -3.00 19.97
CA VAL A 6 -9.04 -3.10 18.56
C VAL A 6 -7.88 -3.44 17.61
N THR A 7 -6.67 -2.99 17.93
CA THR A 7 -5.43 -3.32 17.21
C THR A 7 -5.17 -4.82 17.12
N ASN A 8 -5.58 -5.58 18.13
CA ASN A 8 -5.39 -7.03 18.19
C ASN A 8 -6.47 -7.78 17.40
N LEU A 9 -7.65 -7.17 17.22
CA LEU A 9 -8.78 -7.78 16.51
C LEU A 9 -8.65 -7.65 15.00
N VAL A 10 -8.20 -6.49 14.51
CA VAL A 10 -8.26 -6.15 13.08
C VAL A 10 -6.94 -5.55 12.64
N SER A 11 -6.39 -6.01 11.51
CA SER A 11 -5.16 -5.42 10.97
C SER A 11 -5.38 -3.98 10.50
N ARG A 12 -4.47 -3.08 10.87
CA ARG A 12 -4.55 -1.69 10.47
C ARG A 12 -4.02 -1.56 9.05
N LEU A 13 -4.84 -1.04 8.14
CA LEU A 13 -4.39 -0.68 6.80
C LEU A 13 -3.58 0.62 6.88
N ASN A 14 -2.38 0.58 6.31
CA ASN A 14 -1.44 1.71 6.32
C ASN A 14 -1.62 2.64 5.10
N TYR A 15 -2.85 2.73 4.58
CA TYR A 15 -3.21 3.68 3.54
C TYR A 15 -4.66 4.14 3.73
N LYS A 16 -5.00 5.30 3.15
CA LYS A 16 -6.36 5.84 3.19
C LYS A 16 -7.27 4.99 2.30
N VAL A 17 -8.09 4.15 2.93
CA VAL A 17 -9.17 3.43 2.26
C VAL A 17 -10.21 4.44 1.79
N GLN A 18 -10.54 4.39 0.50
CA GLN A 18 -11.56 5.22 -0.12
C GLN A 18 -12.90 4.47 -0.11
N ASP A 19 -13.99 5.19 -0.34
CA ASP A 19 -15.29 4.56 -0.52
C ASP A 19 -15.29 3.55 -1.69
N LYS A 20 -16.17 2.55 -1.57
CA LYS A 20 -16.34 1.49 -2.56
C LYS A 20 -16.42 2.06 -3.97
N ARG A 21 -15.53 1.61 -4.86
CA ARG A 21 -15.56 2.05 -6.27
C ARG A 21 -16.74 1.46 -7.02
N ARG A 22 -17.29 2.19 -7.99
CA ARG A 22 -18.37 1.70 -8.87
C ARG A 22 -17.83 0.76 -9.96
N LEU A 23 -17.50 -0.47 -9.57
CA LEU A 23 -17.12 -1.54 -10.50
C LEU A 23 -18.38 -2.33 -10.88
N LYS A 24 -19.02 -1.95 -11.99
CA LYS A 24 -20.16 -2.69 -12.54
C LYS A 24 -19.70 -4.03 -13.13
N SER A 25 -20.51 -5.06 -12.94
CA SER A 25 -20.34 -6.37 -13.58
C SER A 25 -21.69 -6.88 -14.05
N PHE A 26 -21.68 -7.66 -15.14
CA PHE A 26 -22.89 -8.28 -15.67
C PHE A 26 -23.52 -9.21 -14.62
N ASP A 27 -22.71 -10.09 -14.01
CA ASP A 27 -23.12 -10.99 -12.92
C ASP A 27 -23.30 -10.29 -11.55
N GLY A 28 -23.49 -8.96 -11.55
CA GLY A 28 -23.72 -8.20 -10.32
C GLY A 28 -22.54 -8.25 -9.31
N PRO A 29 -22.83 -8.37 -8.00
CA PRO A 29 -21.81 -8.38 -6.94
C PRO A 29 -20.83 -9.55 -7.03
N GLU A 30 -21.28 -10.74 -7.42
CA GLU A 30 -20.43 -11.92 -7.51
C GLU A 30 -19.39 -11.76 -8.63
N GLY A 31 -19.81 -11.26 -9.80
CA GLY A 31 -18.90 -10.94 -10.89
C GLY A 31 -17.85 -9.89 -10.51
N ARG A 32 -18.18 -8.95 -9.60
CA ARG A 32 -17.21 -8.01 -9.04
C ARG A 32 -16.15 -8.73 -8.21
N VAL A 33 -16.56 -9.63 -7.31
CA VAL A 33 -15.63 -10.42 -6.48
C VAL A 33 -14.69 -11.23 -7.37
N ARG A 34 -15.22 -11.92 -8.39
CA ARG A 34 -14.41 -12.66 -9.37
C ARG A 34 -13.39 -11.78 -10.09
N LYS A 35 -13.74 -10.55 -10.45
CA LYS A 35 -12.79 -9.58 -11.05
C LYS A 35 -11.68 -9.18 -10.08
N ILE A 36 -12.01 -9.00 -8.80
CA ILE A 36 -11.03 -8.68 -7.76
C ILE A 36 -10.09 -9.87 -7.56
N GLN A 37 -10.62 -11.09 -7.39
CA GLN A 37 -9.82 -12.32 -7.25
C GLN A 37 -8.84 -12.52 -8.43
N LYS A 38 -9.31 -12.34 -9.67
CA LYS A 38 -8.45 -12.41 -10.86
C LYS A 38 -7.32 -11.39 -10.82
N THR A 39 -7.64 -10.15 -10.47
CA THR A 39 -6.66 -9.06 -10.44
C THR A 39 -5.67 -9.23 -9.29
N LEU A 40 -6.14 -9.67 -8.12
CA LEU A 40 -5.31 -9.96 -6.96
C LEU A 40 -4.34 -11.10 -7.24
N THR A 41 -4.82 -12.19 -7.84
CA THR A 41 -3.99 -13.31 -8.29
C THR A 41 -2.92 -12.83 -9.27
N ALA A 42 -3.30 -12.01 -10.25
CA ALA A 42 -2.35 -11.42 -11.21
C ALA A 42 -1.31 -10.50 -10.53
N LEU A 43 -1.71 -9.72 -9.52
CA LEU A 43 -0.79 -8.88 -8.74
C LEU A 43 0.23 -9.71 -7.98
N LEU A 44 -0.18 -10.81 -7.32
CA LEU A 44 0.76 -11.68 -6.61
C LEU A 44 1.69 -12.43 -7.57
N LYS A 45 1.17 -12.80 -8.75
CA LYS A 45 1.94 -13.45 -9.81
C LYS A 45 3.03 -12.55 -10.37
N TYR A 46 2.63 -11.41 -10.94
CA TYR A 46 3.51 -10.54 -11.70
C TYR A 46 4.16 -9.43 -10.87
N GLU A 47 3.72 -9.19 -9.62
CA GLU A 47 4.18 -8.14 -8.70
C GLU A 47 4.01 -6.69 -9.19
N ARG A 48 3.73 -6.48 -10.47
CA ARG A 48 3.41 -5.20 -11.11
C ARG A 48 2.43 -5.46 -12.25
N ILE A 49 1.30 -4.77 -12.23
CA ILE A 49 0.24 -4.90 -13.25
C ILE A 49 -0.29 -3.52 -13.65
N GLU A 50 -0.65 -3.37 -14.93
CA GLU A 50 -1.36 -2.19 -15.43
C GLU A 50 -2.86 -2.48 -15.53
N LEU A 51 -3.68 -1.54 -15.06
CA LEU A 51 -5.13 -1.64 -15.09
C LEU A 51 -5.79 -0.28 -14.91
N TYR A 52 -7.11 -0.22 -15.15
CA TYR A 52 -7.89 0.97 -14.84
C TYR A 52 -7.80 1.35 -13.36
N TYR A 53 -7.66 2.64 -13.11
CA TYR A 53 -7.50 3.25 -11.79
C TYR A 53 -8.53 2.76 -10.77
N ASN A 54 -9.81 2.71 -11.15
CA ASN A 54 -10.88 2.29 -10.26
C ASN A 54 -10.73 0.83 -9.81
N ARG A 55 -10.18 -0.04 -10.67
CA ARG A 55 -9.94 -1.43 -10.35
C ARG A 55 -8.67 -1.59 -9.52
N ALA A 56 -7.60 -0.83 -9.81
CA ALA A 56 -6.39 -0.82 -9.00
C ALA A 56 -6.67 -0.37 -7.57
N ASP A 57 -7.35 0.76 -7.41
CA ASP A 57 -7.63 1.35 -6.09
C ASP A 57 -8.46 0.42 -5.20
N GLU A 58 -9.42 -0.29 -5.79
CA GLU A 58 -10.21 -1.30 -5.08
C GLU A 58 -9.32 -2.50 -4.67
N VAL A 59 -8.62 -3.12 -5.62
CA VAL A 59 -7.81 -4.33 -5.39
C VAL A 59 -6.67 -4.07 -4.41
N ARG A 60 -6.14 -2.84 -4.40
CA ARG A 60 -5.12 -2.39 -3.45
C ARG A 60 -5.48 -2.71 -2.00
N GLY A 61 -6.73 -2.48 -1.61
CA GLY A 61 -7.20 -2.73 -0.25
C GLY A 61 -7.27 -4.19 0.12
N TYR A 62 -7.77 -5.02 -0.80
CA TYR A 62 -7.80 -6.46 -0.59
C TYR A 62 -6.40 -7.05 -0.52
N ALA A 63 -5.47 -6.56 -1.35
CA ALA A 63 -4.07 -6.99 -1.35
C ALA A 63 -3.38 -6.62 -0.02
N ASP A 64 -3.47 -5.36 0.40
CA ASP A 64 -2.84 -4.92 1.66
C ASP A 64 -3.44 -5.65 2.86
N ARG A 65 -4.77 -5.87 2.87
CA ARG A 65 -5.44 -6.60 3.94
C ARG A 65 -4.99 -8.06 4.00
N LEU A 66 -4.97 -8.74 2.85
CA LEU A 66 -4.60 -10.15 2.77
C LEU A 66 -3.17 -10.37 3.27
N ILE A 67 -2.22 -9.52 2.85
CA ILE A 67 -0.82 -9.58 3.30
C ILE A 67 -0.74 -9.30 4.80
N SER A 68 -1.48 -8.31 5.32
CA SER A 68 -1.42 -7.96 6.74
C SER A 68 -1.93 -9.08 7.65
N GLU A 69 -3.04 -9.73 7.27
CA GLU A 69 -3.56 -10.88 8.01
C GLU A 69 -2.61 -12.10 7.92
N ALA A 70 -2.00 -12.32 6.75
CA ALA A 70 -1.02 -13.37 6.56
C ALA A 70 0.24 -13.17 7.44
N ILE A 71 0.71 -11.93 7.60
CA ILE A 71 1.83 -11.59 8.50
C ILE A 71 1.44 -11.80 9.97
N ARG A 72 0.22 -11.40 10.34
CA ARG A 72 -0.27 -11.45 11.73
C ARG A 72 -0.40 -12.88 12.24
N HIS A 73 -1.05 -13.74 11.47
CA HIS A 73 -1.42 -15.09 11.91
C HIS A 73 -0.45 -16.17 11.43
N GLY A 74 0.27 -15.90 10.33
CA GLY A 74 1.15 -16.88 9.72
C GLY A 74 0.40 -18.03 9.03
N PRO A 75 1.15 -19.02 8.52
CA PRO A 75 0.58 -20.12 7.71
C PRO A 75 -0.13 -21.21 8.52
N SER A 76 0.06 -21.26 9.85
CA SER A 76 -0.55 -22.30 10.69
C SER A 76 -2.01 -22.03 11.05
N HIS A 77 -2.49 -20.82 10.79
CA HIS A 77 -3.85 -20.40 11.11
C HIS A 77 -4.83 -20.79 9.99
N ALA A 78 -5.81 -21.62 10.32
CA ALA A 78 -6.70 -22.24 9.34
C ALA A 78 -7.55 -21.21 8.59
N GLU A 79 -8.09 -20.23 9.31
CA GLU A 79 -8.99 -19.19 8.79
C GLU A 79 -8.25 -18.24 7.85
N THR A 80 -6.98 -17.94 8.14
CA THR A 80 -6.15 -17.12 7.25
C THR A 80 -5.75 -17.90 6.00
N MET A 81 -5.51 -19.20 6.14
CA MET A 81 -5.27 -20.09 5.00
C MET A 81 -6.50 -20.19 4.10
N GLU A 82 -7.69 -20.40 4.67
CA GLU A 82 -8.96 -20.44 3.95
C GLU A 82 -9.25 -19.11 3.24
N MET A 83 -9.03 -17.99 3.93
CA MET A 83 -9.16 -16.66 3.33
C MET A 83 -8.21 -16.48 2.14
N ALA A 84 -6.94 -16.88 2.27
CA ALA A 84 -5.98 -16.82 1.18
C ALA A 84 -6.37 -17.73 0.02
N ASP A 85 -6.84 -18.94 0.32
CA ASP A 85 -7.32 -19.92 -0.66
C ASP A 85 -8.52 -19.39 -1.45
N TYR A 86 -9.46 -18.73 -0.78
CA TYR A 86 -10.63 -18.12 -1.43
C TYR A 86 -10.24 -16.96 -2.35
N TRP A 87 -9.37 -16.05 -1.91
CA TRP A 87 -9.04 -14.85 -2.68
C TRP A 87 -8.06 -15.09 -3.84
N ILE A 88 -7.20 -16.10 -3.71
CA ILE A 88 -6.16 -16.44 -4.69
C ILE A 88 -6.62 -17.64 -5.53
N LEU A 89 -6.86 -17.42 -6.82
CA LEU A 89 -7.36 -18.46 -7.71
C LEU A 89 -6.27 -19.50 -8.04
N GLU A 90 -5.06 -19.04 -8.34
CA GLU A 90 -3.92 -19.92 -8.63
C GLU A 90 -3.20 -20.29 -7.32
N LYS A 91 -3.41 -21.52 -6.84
CA LYS A 91 -2.97 -21.99 -5.50
C LYS A 91 -1.47 -21.93 -5.25
N GLN A 92 -0.67 -21.99 -6.32
CA GLN A 92 0.78 -21.76 -6.26
C GLN A 92 1.16 -20.40 -5.65
N TYR A 93 0.33 -19.36 -5.80
CA TYR A 93 0.62 -18.05 -5.19
C TYR A 93 0.17 -17.94 -3.73
N VAL A 94 -0.65 -18.87 -3.22
CA VAL A 94 -0.84 -18.99 -1.77
C VAL A 94 0.49 -19.38 -1.11
N HIS A 95 1.22 -20.31 -1.73
CA HIS A 95 2.58 -20.65 -1.27
C HIS A 95 3.53 -19.46 -1.38
N LYS A 96 3.53 -18.73 -2.51
CA LYS A 96 4.31 -17.50 -2.70
C LYS A 96 3.98 -16.44 -1.64
N LEU A 97 2.70 -16.27 -1.30
CA LEU A 97 2.26 -15.33 -0.27
C LEU A 97 2.98 -15.59 1.05
N PHE A 98 2.90 -16.82 1.57
CA PHE A 98 3.48 -17.14 2.88
C PHE A 98 5.00 -17.32 2.88
N LYS A 99 5.60 -17.81 1.79
CA LYS A 99 7.05 -18.10 1.75
C LYS A 99 7.90 -16.95 1.24
N VAL A 100 7.34 -16.07 0.40
CA VAL A 100 8.10 -14.98 -0.23
C VAL A 100 7.61 -13.62 0.27
N LEU A 101 6.32 -13.34 0.18
CA LEU A 101 5.79 -12.00 0.46
C LEU A 101 5.70 -11.70 1.96
N VAL A 102 5.23 -12.66 2.78
CA VAL A 102 5.14 -12.47 4.23
C VAL A 102 6.51 -12.20 4.86
N PRO A 103 7.58 -13.00 4.59
CA PRO A 103 8.91 -12.68 5.09
C PRO A 103 9.43 -11.32 4.59
N ARG A 104 9.22 -11.01 3.30
CA ARG A 104 9.62 -9.72 2.69
C ARG A 104 9.06 -8.51 3.44
N TYR A 105 7.84 -8.62 3.94
CA TYR A 105 7.13 -7.52 4.61
C TYR A 105 7.04 -7.65 6.13
N SER A 106 7.73 -8.61 6.74
CA SER A 106 7.71 -8.83 8.19
C SER A 106 8.19 -7.60 8.99
N GLU A 107 9.19 -6.89 8.46
CA GLU A 107 9.76 -5.69 9.08
C GLU A 107 9.06 -4.39 8.66
N TYR A 108 8.11 -4.46 7.72
CA TYR A 108 7.39 -3.28 7.26
C TYR A 108 6.48 -2.75 8.35
N SER A 109 6.88 -1.65 8.99
CA SER A 109 6.05 -0.92 9.96
C SER A 109 5.52 0.39 9.36
N GLY A 110 4.23 0.64 9.56
CA GLY A 110 3.61 1.94 9.27
C GLY A 110 3.44 2.32 7.79
N THR A 111 3.77 1.44 6.83
CA THR A 111 3.56 1.71 5.39
C THR A 111 2.73 0.61 4.72
N SER A 112 2.06 0.96 3.61
CA SER A 112 1.33 0.00 2.76
C SER A 112 2.29 -0.96 2.04
N PHE A 113 1.85 -2.17 1.72
CA PHE A 113 2.65 -3.14 0.97
C PHE A 113 2.58 -2.88 -0.54
N THR A 114 1.48 -2.29 -0.98
CA THR A 114 1.24 -1.91 -2.37
C THR A 114 1.57 -0.44 -2.64
N LYS A 115 1.98 -0.17 -3.88
CA LYS A 115 2.15 1.17 -4.44
C LYS A 115 1.35 1.29 -5.73
N MET A 116 0.73 2.45 -5.93
CA MET A 116 -0.09 2.72 -7.10
C MET A 116 0.41 3.99 -7.77
N HIS A 117 0.61 3.92 -9.08
CA HIS A 117 1.01 5.03 -9.94
C HIS A 117 -0.10 5.35 -10.91
N ARG A 118 -0.37 6.63 -11.14
CA ARG A 118 -1.33 7.05 -12.16
C ARG A 118 -0.59 7.21 -13.48
N LEU A 119 -1.11 6.59 -14.54
CA LEU A 119 -0.56 6.77 -15.88
C LEU A 119 -1.16 7.99 -16.58
N PRO A 120 -0.44 8.55 -17.57
CA PRO A 120 -1.03 9.48 -18.51
C PRO A 120 -2.18 8.82 -19.29
N LYS A 121 -3.10 9.64 -19.79
CA LYS A 121 -4.14 9.17 -20.69
C LYS A 121 -3.56 8.96 -22.07
N VAL A 122 -3.78 7.78 -22.62
CA VAL A 122 -3.40 7.45 -24.00
C VAL A 122 -4.62 7.71 -24.89
N TRP A 123 -4.43 8.46 -25.97
CA TRP A 123 -5.45 8.68 -27.00
C TRP A 123 -5.52 7.45 -27.94
N PRO A 124 -6.69 6.96 -28.38
CA PRO A 124 -8.03 7.55 -28.28
C PRO A 124 -8.84 7.18 -27.03
N ASP A 125 -8.43 6.18 -26.25
CA ASP A 125 -9.16 5.63 -25.09
C ASP A 125 -9.04 6.47 -23.79
N ALA A 126 -9.04 7.80 -23.91
CA ALA A 126 -8.82 8.74 -22.82
C ALA A 126 -9.99 8.84 -21.80
N THR A 127 -11.03 8.02 -21.93
CA THR A 127 -12.21 8.01 -21.07
C THR A 127 -11.86 7.60 -19.64
N HIS A 128 -11.00 6.59 -19.47
CA HIS A 128 -10.66 6.02 -18.18
C HIS A 128 -9.20 6.29 -17.83
N TRP A 129 -8.92 6.54 -16.55
CA TRP A 129 -7.56 6.67 -16.07
C TRP A 129 -6.95 5.27 -15.92
N ASN A 130 -5.76 5.07 -16.49
CA ASN A 130 -4.94 3.90 -16.23
C ASN A 130 -4.06 4.11 -15.00
N SER A 131 -3.65 3.01 -14.40
CA SER A 131 -2.76 2.98 -13.25
C SER A 131 -1.88 1.73 -13.27
N VAL A 132 -0.66 1.85 -12.73
CA VAL A 132 0.16 0.69 -12.36
C VAL A 132 -0.08 0.41 -10.90
N LEU A 133 -0.45 -0.81 -10.57
CA LEU A 133 -0.46 -1.33 -9.21
C LEU A 133 0.73 -2.28 -9.06
N GLU A 134 1.57 -2.04 -8.05
CA GLU A 134 2.74 -2.86 -7.79
C GLU A 134 2.90 -3.18 -6.31
N LEU A 135 3.55 -4.31 -6.03
CA LEU A 135 4.05 -4.67 -4.73
C LEU A 135 5.39 -3.96 -4.49
N LYS A 136 5.60 -3.42 -3.29
CA LYS A 136 6.89 -2.79 -2.93
C LYS A 136 8.01 -3.82 -2.88
N ASP A 137 9.22 -3.37 -3.15
CA ASP A 137 10.42 -4.23 -3.25
C ASP A 137 10.24 -5.40 -4.24
N ASN A 138 9.58 -5.13 -5.36
CA ASN A 138 9.57 -6.03 -6.51
C ASN A 138 10.93 -5.97 -7.25
N PRO A 139 11.30 -7.02 -8.01
CA PRO A 139 12.60 -7.09 -8.68
C PRO A 139 12.74 -6.16 -9.90
N PHE A 140 11.74 -5.33 -10.18
CA PHE A 140 11.69 -4.47 -11.35
C PHE A 140 12.32 -3.10 -11.07
N PRO A 141 12.79 -2.38 -12.10
CA PRO A 141 13.23 -1.01 -11.93
C PRO A 141 12.12 -0.15 -11.32
N ARG A 142 12.49 0.76 -10.42
CA ARG A 142 11.55 1.67 -9.75
C ARG A 142 10.92 2.61 -10.79
N LEU A 143 9.60 2.81 -10.70
CA LEU A 143 8.88 3.76 -11.57
C LEU A 143 9.01 5.22 -11.10
N ASP A 144 9.29 5.43 -9.81
CA ASP A 144 9.53 6.77 -9.28
C ASP A 144 10.83 7.35 -9.85
N GLN A 145 10.72 8.52 -10.45
CA GLN A 145 11.87 9.36 -10.73
C GLN A 145 12.15 10.21 -9.48
N MET A 146 13.10 9.78 -8.65
CA MET A 146 13.59 10.62 -7.57
C MET A 146 14.51 11.68 -8.16
N ASN A 147 14.27 12.96 -7.84
CA ASN A 147 15.20 14.02 -8.20
C ASN A 147 16.42 13.96 -7.26
N PRO A 148 17.62 13.55 -7.73
CA PRO A 148 18.80 13.43 -6.86
C PRO A 148 19.23 14.78 -6.28
N PHE A 149 18.86 15.89 -6.92
CA PHE A 149 19.18 17.25 -6.49
C PHE A 149 18.08 17.90 -5.63
N GLN A 150 17.04 17.15 -5.23
CA GLN A 150 15.91 17.71 -4.48
C GLN A 150 16.37 18.52 -3.26
N ARG A 151 17.34 18.03 -2.49
CA ARG A 151 17.87 18.75 -1.29
C ARG A 151 18.64 20.02 -1.63
N LYS A 152 19.22 20.09 -2.84
CA LYS A 152 20.02 21.22 -3.32
C LYS A 152 19.18 22.28 -4.03
N LEU A 153 17.88 22.05 -4.23
CA LEU A 153 17.00 23.08 -4.77
C LEU A 153 17.02 24.28 -3.82
N ILE A 154 17.18 25.48 -4.39
CA ILE A 154 17.38 26.72 -3.62
C ILE A 154 16.34 26.89 -2.50
N HIS A 155 15.07 26.64 -2.80
CA HIS A 155 14.00 26.74 -1.81
C HIS A 155 14.14 25.73 -0.66
N ASN A 156 14.60 24.50 -0.93
CA ASN A 156 14.81 23.50 0.12
C ASN A 156 16.01 23.84 1.00
N VAL A 157 17.06 24.42 0.42
CA VAL A 157 18.21 24.93 1.17
C VAL A 157 17.78 26.07 2.09
N LEU A 158 17.09 27.08 1.54
CA LEU A 158 16.61 28.22 2.31
C LEU A 158 15.65 27.80 3.43
N LEU A 159 14.73 26.86 3.17
CA LEU A 159 13.83 26.33 4.18
C LEU A 159 14.55 25.51 5.27
N ASP A 160 15.61 24.78 4.93
CA ASP A 160 16.40 24.02 5.90
C ASP A 160 17.17 24.96 6.84
N GLU A 161 17.77 26.03 6.30
CA GLU A 161 18.44 27.05 7.11
C GLU A 161 17.46 27.83 7.99
N ALA A 162 16.33 28.28 7.45
CA ALA A 162 15.28 28.93 8.23
C ALA A 162 14.76 28.03 9.37
N ARG A 163 14.64 26.72 9.12
CA ARG A 163 14.27 25.73 10.14
C ARG A 163 15.33 25.59 11.23
N LYS A 164 16.63 25.64 10.89
CA LYS A 164 17.73 25.59 11.86
C LYS A 164 17.74 26.83 12.74
N GLU A 165 17.65 28.02 12.14
CA GLU A 165 17.58 29.28 12.88
C GLU A 165 16.39 29.31 13.84
N PHE A 166 15.20 28.91 13.37
CA PHE A 166 14.00 28.83 14.22
C PHE A 166 14.21 27.89 15.42
N ARG A 167 14.81 26.72 15.20
CA ARG A 167 15.10 25.77 16.28
C ARG A 167 16.09 26.32 17.30
N ILE A 168 17.16 26.96 16.84
CA ILE A 168 18.16 27.58 17.72
C ILE A 168 17.48 28.65 18.60
N ASN A 169 16.66 29.51 18.01
CA ASN A 169 15.94 30.54 18.76
C ASN A 169 14.98 29.92 19.78
N LYS A 170 14.24 28.86 19.41
CA LYS A 170 13.39 28.13 20.35
C LYS A 170 14.19 27.51 21.51
N TYR A 171 15.34 26.90 21.24
CA TYR A 171 16.19 26.35 22.30
C TYR A 171 16.72 27.43 23.24
N LYS A 172 17.05 28.61 22.72
CA LYS A 172 17.44 29.77 23.54
C LYS A 172 16.27 30.22 24.43
N GLU A 173 15.09 30.42 23.86
CA GLU A 173 13.88 30.75 24.64
C GLU A 173 13.61 29.72 25.75
N PHE A 174 13.73 28.42 25.45
CA PHE A 174 13.56 27.37 26.46
C PHE A 174 14.64 27.40 27.54
N ALA A 175 15.90 27.66 27.19
CA ALA A 175 17.00 27.77 28.15
C ALA A 175 16.80 28.98 29.08
N ASP A 176 16.45 30.14 28.51
CA ASP A 176 16.19 31.37 29.26
C ASP A 176 15.02 31.21 30.23
N ASN A 177 13.96 30.50 29.82
CA ASN A 177 12.82 30.16 30.67
C ASN A 177 13.13 29.13 31.77
N LEU A 178 14.22 28.37 31.66
CA LEU A 178 14.64 27.39 32.68
C LEU A 178 15.57 28.03 33.72
N THR A 179 16.28 29.08 33.34
CA THR A 179 17.20 29.83 34.21
C THR A 179 16.53 30.93 35.02
N ASN A 180 15.32 31.36 34.64
CA ASN A 180 14.47 32.28 35.41
C ASN A 180 13.46 31.49 36.25
#